data_AF-A0A960P3I4-F1
#
_entry.id   AF-A0A960P3I4-F1
#
_cell.length_a   1.000
_cell.length_b   1.000
_cell.length_c   1.000
_cell.angle_alpha   90.00
_cell.angle_beta   90.00
_cell.angle_gamma   90.00
#
_symmetry.space_group_name_H-M   'P 1'
#
loop_
_entity.id
_entity.type
_entity.pdbx_description
1 polymer ?
#
loop_
_entity_poly.entity_id
_entity_poly.type
_entity_poly.pdbx_seq_one_letter_code
_entity_poly.pdbx_strand_id
1 'polypeptide(L)'
;EELFDRVKDWCQAVGVGHVDHDECDSLGMSEAQRLAARRALDSLGVVPDRVLVDGPWDFVGTGNVTTVVKGDATCLSIAAASIVAKVSRDRLMRDEAGNHPGFDFERNKGYPCPRHKLALKGYGPTRIHRRSWAFMDNLPWLSRRVPPFGSQDTLFELQAPTPASTGPTW
;
A
#
# COMPACT_ATOMS: atom_id res chain seq x y z
N GLU A 1 -11.09 2.75 15.67
CA GLU A 1 -11.94 1.56 15.45
C GLU A 1 -13.42 1.86 15.64
N GLU A 2 -13.80 2.67 16.64
CA GLU A 2 -15.20 3.04 16.93
C GLU A 2 -16.01 3.60 15.75
N LEU A 3 -15.36 4.35 14.85
CA LEU A 3 -16.03 4.89 13.66
C LEU A 3 -16.14 3.90 12.49
N PHE A 4 -15.46 2.76 12.53
CA PHE A 4 -15.38 1.86 11.37
C PHE A 4 -16.75 1.35 10.93
N ASP A 5 -17.52 0.78 11.87
CA ASP A 5 -18.83 0.21 11.55
C ASP A 5 -19.81 1.31 11.13
N ARG A 6 -19.79 2.46 11.83
CA ARG A 6 -20.60 3.64 11.46
C ARG A 6 -20.28 4.17 10.05
N VAL A 7 -19.00 4.27 9.71
CA VAL A 7 -18.57 4.70 8.37
C VAL A 7 -19.04 3.72 7.32
N LYS A 8 -18.91 2.41 7.57
CA LYS A 8 -19.41 1.38 6.64
C LYS A 8 -20.92 1.49 6.43
N ASP A 9 -21.68 1.77 7.48
CA ASP A 9 -23.14 1.92 7.39
C ASP A 9 -23.57 3.19 6.64
N TRP A 10 -22.74 4.25 6.66
CA TRP A 10 -23.01 5.48 5.92
C TRP A 10 -22.63 5.39 4.45
N CYS A 11 -21.69 4.51 4.10
CA CYS A 11 -21.26 4.31 2.73
C CYS A 11 -22.31 3.50 1.94
N GLN A 12 -22.62 3.94 0.72
CA GLN A 12 -23.45 3.15 -0.20
C GLN A 12 -22.82 1.79 -0.52
N ALA A 13 -21.50 1.77 -0.66
CA ALA A 13 -20.71 0.56 -0.88
C ALA A 13 -19.30 0.75 -0.33
N VAL A 14 -18.64 -0.35 0.04
CA VAL A 14 -17.26 -0.36 0.54
C VAL A 14 -16.51 -1.52 -0.08
N GLY A 15 -15.46 -1.21 -0.84
CA GLY A 15 -14.49 -2.17 -1.36
C GLY A 15 -13.15 -2.05 -0.64
N VAL A 16 -12.45 -3.17 -0.47
CA VAL A 16 -11.12 -3.21 0.15
C VAL A 16 -10.20 -4.04 -0.72
N GLY A 17 -9.11 -3.43 -1.18
CA GLY A 17 -8.07 -4.11 -1.94
C GLY A 17 -6.86 -4.40 -1.08
N HIS A 18 -6.42 -5.66 -1.07
CA HIS A 18 -5.19 -6.09 -0.42
C HIS A 18 -4.14 -6.47 -1.45
N VAL A 19 -2.88 -6.19 -1.13
CA VAL A 19 -1.70 -6.66 -1.84
C VAL A 19 -0.74 -7.22 -0.81
N ASP A 20 -0.35 -8.48 -0.99
CA ASP A 20 0.45 -9.19 0.00
C ASP A 20 1.94 -8.79 -0.08
N HIS A 21 2.74 -9.40 0.79
CA HIS A 21 4.16 -9.08 0.92
C HIS A 21 4.98 -9.56 -0.29
N ASP A 22 4.65 -10.70 -0.88
CA ASP A 22 5.32 -11.26 -2.05
C ASP A 22 5.00 -10.44 -3.30
N GLU A 23 3.75 -10.02 -3.44
CA GLU A 23 3.32 -9.08 -4.49
C GLU A 23 4.01 -7.73 -4.32
N CYS A 24 4.10 -7.20 -3.09
CA CYS A 24 4.84 -5.95 -2.83
C CYS A 24 6.34 -6.07 -3.15
N ASP A 25 6.95 -7.22 -2.85
CA ASP A 25 8.36 -7.45 -3.15
C ASP A 25 8.61 -7.55 -4.66
N SER A 26 7.67 -8.17 -5.38
CA SER A 26 7.75 -8.40 -6.82
C SER A 26 7.42 -7.15 -7.64
N LEU A 27 6.37 -6.41 -7.28
CA LEU A 27 5.87 -5.25 -8.03
C LEU A 27 6.52 -3.93 -7.63
N GLY A 28 7.07 -3.86 -6.41
CA GLY A 28 7.42 -2.58 -5.80
C GLY A 28 6.21 -1.76 -5.36
N MET A 29 6.46 -0.63 -4.69
CA MET A 29 5.40 0.12 -3.99
C MET A 29 4.40 0.76 -4.96
N SER A 30 4.88 1.34 -6.06
CA SER A 30 4.06 2.04 -7.05
C SER A 30 2.99 1.10 -7.60
N GLU A 31 3.40 -0.02 -8.18
CA GLU A 31 2.49 -0.99 -8.79
C GLU A 31 1.66 -1.75 -7.75
N ALA A 32 2.20 -2.01 -6.56
CA ALA A 32 1.41 -2.57 -5.46
C ALA A 32 0.27 -1.63 -5.04
N GLN A 33 0.50 -0.32 -4.97
CA GLN A 33 -0.57 0.64 -4.69
C GLN A 33 -1.62 0.67 -5.80
N ARG A 34 -1.19 0.64 -7.07
CA ARG A 34 -2.12 0.56 -8.20
C ARG A 34 -2.97 -0.71 -8.17
N LEU A 35 -2.35 -1.85 -7.86
CA LEU A 35 -3.05 -3.13 -7.75
C LEU A 35 -4.04 -3.15 -6.59
N ALA A 36 -3.66 -2.60 -5.43
CA ALA A 36 -4.55 -2.48 -4.28
C ALA A 36 -5.77 -1.60 -4.63
N ALA A 37 -5.55 -0.47 -5.32
CA ALA A 37 -6.61 0.42 -5.73
C ALA A 37 -7.59 -0.23 -6.71
N ARG A 38 -7.07 -0.94 -7.72
CA ARG A 38 -7.89 -1.73 -8.67
C ARG A 38 -8.75 -2.76 -7.94
N ARG A 39 -8.15 -3.57 -7.06
CA ARG A 39 -8.88 -4.57 -6.24
C ARG A 39 -9.96 -3.93 -5.35
N ALA A 40 -9.70 -2.74 -4.81
CA ALA A 40 -10.69 -2.01 -4.03
C ALA A 40 -11.89 -1.56 -4.88
N LEU A 41 -11.65 -1.08 -6.10
CA LEU A 41 -12.71 -0.71 -7.04
C LEU A 41 -13.49 -1.92 -7.55
N ASP A 42 -12.79 -3.00 -7.91
CA ASP A 42 -13.40 -4.25 -8.38
C ASP A 42 -14.32 -4.87 -7.32
N SER A 43 -13.95 -4.75 -6.04
CA SER A 43 -14.77 -5.23 -4.91
C SER A 43 -15.88 -4.28 -4.47
N LEU A 44 -15.94 -3.06 -5.03
CA LEU A 44 -16.93 -2.06 -4.63
C LEU A 44 -18.35 -2.44 -5.06
N GLY A 45 -18.51 -3.21 -6.15
CA GLY A 45 -19.82 -3.64 -6.66
C GLY A 45 -20.66 -2.52 -7.30
N VAL A 46 -20.16 -1.29 -7.31
CA VAL A 46 -20.73 -0.14 -8.02
C VAL A 46 -19.62 0.58 -8.78
N VAL A 47 -19.97 1.20 -9.91
CA VAL A 47 -19.02 1.98 -10.71
C VAL A 47 -19.18 3.46 -10.33
N PRO A 48 -18.15 4.09 -9.72
CA PRO A 48 -18.25 5.50 -9.36
C PRO A 48 -18.05 6.42 -10.57
N ASP A 49 -18.82 7.51 -10.65
CA ASP A 49 -18.65 8.53 -11.68
C ASP A 49 -17.31 9.27 -11.57
N ARG A 50 -16.81 9.40 -10.34
CA ARG A 50 -15.52 10.03 -10.00
C ARG A 50 -14.81 9.29 -8.88
N VAL A 51 -13.49 9.19 -8.98
CA VAL A 51 -12.64 8.64 -7.92
C VAL A 51 -11.82 9.75 -7.31
N LEU A 52 -11.96 9.97 -6.00
CA LEU A 52 -11.15 10.94 -5.26
C LEU A 52 -10.00 10.21 -4.57
N VAL A 53 -8.77 10.66 -4.82
CA VAL A 53 -7.54 10.02 -4.32
C VAL A 53 -6.81 10.96 -3.39
N ASP A 54 -6.39 10.47 -2.22
CA ASP A 54 -5.56 11.25 -1.30
C ASP A 54 -4.13 11.36 -1.82
N GLY A 55 -3.61 12.59 -1.80
CA GLY A 55 -2.28 12.94 -2.26
C GLY A 55 -2.26 13.52 -3.67
N PRO A 56 -1.06 13.79 -4.19
CA PRO A 56 -0.89 14.48 -5.48
C PRO A 56 -0.84 13.54 -6.69
N TRP A 57 -0.98 12.22 -6.51
CA TRP A 57 -0.68 11.22 -7.54
C TRP A 57 -1.89 10.36 -7.87
N ASP A 58 -2.15 10.17 -9.17
CA ASP A 58 -3.11 9.19 -9.64
C ASP A 58 -2.45 7.80 -9.75
N PHE A 59 -2.78 6.93 -8.79
CA PHE A 59 -2.43 5.51 -8.82
C PHE A 59 -3.62 4.62 -9.19
N VAL A 60 -4.78 5.19 -9.52
CA VAL A 60 -6.00 4.45 -9.88
C VAL A 60 -6.07 4.24 -11.38
N GLY A 61 -5.82 5.29 -12.17
CA GLY A 61 -5.68 5.20 -13.63
C GLY A 61 -6.97 4.91 -14.41
N THR A 62 -8.15 5.18 -13.84
CA THR A 62 -9.46 4.95 -14.49
C THR A 62 -9.91 6.10 -15.41
N GLY A 63 -9.12 7.18 -15.51
CA GLY A 63 -9.41 8.34 -16.37
C GLY A 63 -10.44 9.32 -15.79
N ASN A 64 -11.13 8.98 -14.70
CA ASN A 64 -12.09 9.83 -13.99
C ASN A 64 -11.62 10.22 -12.57
N VAL A 65 -10.31 10.28 -12.35
CA VAL A 65 -9.68 10.50 -11.05
C VAL A 65 -9.50 11.99 -10.75
N THR A 66 -9.64 12.36 -9.47
CA THR A 66 -9.27 13.68 -8.95
C THR A 66 -8.41 13.48 -7.70
N THR A 67 -7.18 14.00 -7.76
CA THR A 67 -6.22 13.95 -6.65
C THR A 67 -6.45 15.12 -5.70
N VAL A 68 -6.48 14.85 -4.39
CA VAL A 68 -6.68 15.85 -3.34
C VAL A 68 -5.55 15.75 -2.34
N VAL A 69 -4.67 16.74 -2.30
CA VAL A 69 -3.57 16.77 -1.33
C VAL A 69 -4.12 16.98 0.08
N LYS A 70 -3.79 16.06 1.00
CA LYS A 70 -4.37 16.02 2.37
C LYS A 70 -5.90 15.93 2.30
N GLY A 71 -6.37 15.05 1.42
CA GLY A 71 -7.79 14.84 1.17
C GLY A 71 -8.49 14.23 2.38
N ASP A 72 -7.78 13.48 3.21
CA ASP A 72 -8.29 12.93 4.47
C ASP A 72 -8.79 14.00 5.45
N ALA A 73 -8.20 15.20 5.42
CA ALA A 73 -8.59 16.33 6.26
C ALA A 73 -9.74 17.17 5.68
N THR A 74 -10.04 17.03 4.37
CA THR A 74 -10.90 17.98 3.63
C THR A 74 -12.00 17.33 2.81
N CYS A 75 -11.97 16.02 2.60
CA CYS A 75 -12.93 15.26 1.81
C CYS A 75 -13.47 14.08 2.62
N LEU A 76 -14.80 14.06 2.81
CA LEU A 76 -15.46 13.02 3.60
C LEU A 76 -15.26 11.62 3.01
N SER A 77 -15.32 11.46 1.69
CA SER A 77 -15.13 10.17 1.03
C SER A 77 -13.70 9.63 1.22
N ILE A 78 -12.71 10.51 1.17
CA ILE A 78 -11.30 10.14 1.42
C ILE A 78 -11.11 9.78 2.90
N ALA A 79 -11.64 10.59 3.82
CA ALA A 79 -11.58 10.30 5.25
C ALA A 79 -12.22 8.93 5.60
N ALA A 80 -13.38 8.64 5.02
CA ALA A 80 -14.07 7.36 5.17
C ALA A 80 -13.22 6.19 4.66
N ALA A 81 -12.66 6.31 3.45
CA ALA A 81 -11.76 5.31 2.87
C ALA A 81 -10.51 5.09 3.74
N SER A 82 -9.90 6.15 4.27
CA SER A 82 -8.74 6.08 5.17
C SER A 82 -9.05 5.33 6.47
N ILE A 83 -10.23 5.55 7.07
CA ILE A 83 -10.68 4.80 8.26
C ILE A 83 -10.83 3.31 7.91
N VAL A 84 -11.52 2.99 6.82
CA VAL A 84 -11.75 1.61 6.39
C VAL A 84 -10.42 0.90 6.13
N ALA A 85 -9.51 1.53 5.37
CA ALA A 85 -8.21 0.98 5.05
C ALA A 85 -7.36 0.73 6.31
N LYS A 86 -7.26 1.74 7.19
CA LYS A 86 -6.44 1.65 8.42
C LYS A 86 -6.94 0.54 9.34
N VAL A 87 -8.23 0.52 9.64
CA VAL A 87 -8.79 -0.46 10.59
C VAL A 87 -8.73 -1.88 10.01
N SER A 88 -8.99 -2.05 8.71
CA SER A 88 -8.88 -3.37 8.05
C SER A 88 -7.43 -3.89 8.12
N ARG A 89 -6.46 -3.03 7.84
CA ARG A 89 -5.03 -3.36 7.94
C ARG A 89 -4.60 -3.69 9.37
N ASP A 90 -5.09 -2.92 10.34
CA ASP A 90 -4.75 -3.07 11.76
C ASP A 90 -5.28 -4.36 12.37
N ARG A 91 -6.49 -4.78 11.96
CA ARG A 91 -7.11 -6.05 12.32
C ARG A 91 -6.27 -7.21 11.79
N LEU A 92 -5.89 -7.20 10.51
CA LEU A 92 -5.02 -8.22 9.93
C LEU A 92 -3.70 -8.41 10.70
N MET A 93 -3.03 -7.31 11.11
CA MET A 93 -1.80 -7.43 11.90
C MET A 93 -2.02 -7.92 13.33
N ARG A 94 -3.19 -7.62 13.91
CA ARG A 94 -3.54 -8.12 15.24
C ARG A 94 -3.78 -9.63 15.18
N ASP A 95 -4.48 -10.09 14.16
CA ASP A 95 -4.76 -11.51 13.95
C ASP A 95 -3.46 -12.30 13.72
N GLU A 96 -2.49 -11.72 13.00
CA GLU A 96 -1.20 -12.35 12.75
C GLU A 96 -0.22 -12.26 13.94
N ALA A 97 -0.49 -11.43 14.95
CA ALA A 97 0.43 -11.20 16.06
C ALA A 97 0.71 -12.48 16.86
N GLY A 98 -0.28 -13.36 17.02
CA GLY A 98 -0.15 -14.63 17.73
C GLY A 98 0.77 -15.64 17.02
N ASN A 99 0.81 -15.60 15.69
CA ASN A 99 1.67 -16.48 14.88
C ASN A 99 3.14 -16.07 14.90
N HIS A 100 3.42 -14.83 15.29
CA HIS A 100 4.75 -14.22 15.24
C HIS A 100 5.09 -13.52 16.56
N PRO A 101 5.18 -14.28 17.67
CA PRO A 101 5.52 -13.73 18.97
C PRO A 101 6.87 -13.01 18.92
N GLY A 102 6.98 -11.89 19.64
CA GLY A 102 8.20 -11.08 19.70
C GLY A 102 8.29 -9.96 18.65
N PHE A 103 7.49 -9.99 17.58
CA PHE A 103 7.48 -8.92 16.56
C PHE A 103 6.56 -7.75 16.92
N ASP A 104 5.71 -7.87 17.93
CA ASP A 104 4.84 -6.79 18.45
C ASP A 104 3.86 -6.22 17.40
N PHE A 105 3.40 -7.10 16.49
CA PHE A 105 2.51 -6.74 15.38
C PHE A 105 1.17 -6.17 15.83
N GLU A 106 0.68 -6.55 17.01
CA GLU A 106 -0.52 -5.98 17.62
C GLU A 106 -0.44 -4.46 17.79
N ARG A 107 0.76 -3.92 18.06
CA ARG A 107 0.98 -2.49 18.33
C ARG A 107 1.60 -1.77 17.14
N ASN A 108 2.64 -2.34 16.55
CA ASN A 108 3.39 -1.66 15.51
C ASN A 108 2.83 -1.90 14.10
N LYS A 109 1.90 -2.82 13.90
CA LYS A 109 1.25 -3.08 12.60
C LYS A 109 2.25 -3.38 11.46
N GLY A 110 3.44 -3.85 11.79
CA GLY A 110 4.53 -4.13 10.85
C GLY A 110 5.43 -2.94 10.51
N TYR A 111 5.19 -1.75 11.10
CA TYR A 111 6.12 -0.63 10.99
C TYR A 111 7.45 -0.97 11.66
N PRO A 112 8.60 -0.58 11.07
CA PRO A 112 9.92 -0.95 11.56
C PRO A 112 10.33 -0.12 12.79
N CYS A 113 9.57 -0.22 13.88
CA CYS A 113 9.86 0.40 15.16
C CYS A 113 11.07 -0.29 15.84
N PRO A 114 11.67 0.31 16.88
CA PRO A 114 12.84 -0.27 17.55
C PRO A 114 12.65 -1.73 18.00
N ARG A 115 11.48 -2.07 18.55
CA ARG A 115 11.15 -3.45 18.97
C ARG A 115 11.08 -4.41 17.79
N HIS A 116 10.43 -4.02 16.70
CA HIS A 116 10.35 -4.82 15.48
C HIS A 116 11.74 -5.03 14.88
N LYS A 117 12.55 -3.96 14.75
CA LYS A 117 13.92 -4.05 14.25
C LYS A 117 14.79 -4.98 15.10
N LEU A 118 14.62 -4.96 16.42
CA LEU A 118 15.31 -5.88 17.33
C LEU A 118 14.86 -7.33 17.08
N ALA A 119 13.56 -7.57 16.92
CA ALA A 119 13.02 -8.89 16.59
C ALA A 119 13.55 -9.41 15.25
N LEU A 120 13.61 -8.56 14.21
CA LEU A 120 14.20 -8.91 12.92
C LEU A 120 15.68 -9.29 13.04
N LYS A 121 16.44 -8.59 13.89
CA LYS A 121 17.84 -8.92 14.15
C LYS A 121 18.00 -10.23 14.91
N GLY A 122 17.13 -10.48 15.91
CA GLY A 122 17.23 -11.65 16.80
C GLY A 122 16.63 -12.94 16.23
N TYR A 123 15.51 -12.86 15.51
CA TYR A 123 14.74 -14.01 15.03
C TYR A 123 14.71 -14.16 13.51
N GLY A 124 15.15 -13.14 12.77
CA GLY A 124 15.05 -13.08 11.31
C GLY A 124 13.67 -12.64 10.80
N PRO A 125 13.51 -12.44 9.49
CA PRO A 125 12.22 -12.13 8.89
C PRO A 125 11.26 -13.34 8.93
N THR A 126 9.99 -13.08 9.18
CA THR A 126 8.90 -14.06 9.08
C THR A 126 8.44 -14.22 7.64
N ARG A 127 7.33 -14.95 7.45
CA ARG A 127 6.72 -15.13 6.11
C ARG A 127 6.10 -13.82 5.64
N ILE A 128 5.35 -13.11 6.49
CA ILE A 128 4.62 -11.90 6.11
C ILE A 128 5.48 -10.63 5.93
N HIS A 129 6.81 -10.73 6.08
CA HIS A 129 7.69 -9.59 5.89
C HIS A 129 8.05 -9.42 4.41
N ARG A 130 8.06 -8.16 3.97
CA ARG A 130 8.59 -7.75 2.67
C ARG A 130 10.11 -7.75 2.69
N ARG A 131 10.75 -8.60 1.89
CA ARG A 131 12.18 -8.93 1.93
C ARG A 131 13.02 -8.07 0.99
N SER A 132 12.42 -7.38 0.01
CA SER A 132 13.14 -6.51 -0.93
C SER A 132 13.31 -5.07 -0.43
N TRP A 133 13.00 -4.78 0.84
CA TRP A 133 12.84 -3.42 1.38
C TRP A 133 13.98 -2.98 2.31
N ALA A 134 14.18 -1.67 2.45
CA ALA A 134 15.36 -1.10 3.13
C ALA A 134 15.55 -1.44 4.60
N PHE A 135 14.48 -1.77 5.31
CA PHE A 135 14.59 -2.20 6.71
C PHE A 135 15.11 -3.64 6.86
N MET A 136 15.31 -4.36 5.74
CA MET A 136 15.96 -5.68 5.69
C MET A 136 17.46 -5.59 5.45
N ASP A 137 17.97 -4.41 5.11
CA ASP A 137 19.38 -4.21 4.84
C ASP A 137 20.20 -4.47 6.12
N ASN A 138 21.31 -5.19 5.98
CA ASN A 138 22.24 -5.52 7.06
C ASN A 138 21.67 -6.46 8.16
N LEU A 139 20.58 -7.18 7.88
CA LEU A 139 20.17 -8.27 8.75
C LEU A 139 21.13 -9.47 8.59
N PRO A 140 21.57 -10.10 9.69
CA PRO A 140 22.54 -11.21 9.64
C PRO A 140 22.00 -12.45 8.92
N TRP A 141 20.67 -12.52 8.75
CA TRP A 141 19.94 -13.62 8.12
C TRP A 141 19.89 -13.52 6.59
N LEU A 142 20.20 -12.35 6.02
CA LEU A 142 20.12 -12.08 4.60
C LEU A 142 21.51 -11.71 4.09
N SER A 143 22.11 -12.57 3.28
CA SER A 143 23.44 -12.36 2.70
C SER A 143 23.49 -11.20 1.70
N ARG A 144 22.34 -10.82 1.12
CA ARG A 144 22.14 -9.65 0.27
C ARG A 144 20.64 -9.36 0.16
N ARG A 145 20.25 -8.08 -0.03
CA ARG A 145 18.85 -7.74 -0.35
C ARG A 145 18.45 -8.48 -1.64
N VAL A 146 17.29 -9.14 -1.63
CA VAL A 146 16.68 -9.63 -2.88
C VAL A 146 16.30 -8.40 -3.68
N PRO A 147 16.93 -8.14 -4.84
CA PRO A 147 16.53 -7.00 -5.65
C PRO A 147 15.07 -7.20 -6.07
N PRO A 148 14.27 -6.13 -6.10
CA PRO A 148 12.92 -6.22 -6.61
C PRO A 148 12.91 -6.73 -8.05
N PHE A 149 11.81 -7.36 -8.46
CA PHE A 149 11.68 -7.89 -9.82
C PHE A 149 11.45 -6.73 -10.80
N GLY A 150 12.50 -6.33 -11.54
CA GLY A 150 12.45 -5.27 -12.56
C GLY A 150 12.91 -3.88 -12.08
N SER A 151 12.84 -2.88 -12.98
CA SER A 151 13.06 -1.48 -12.60
C SER A 151 11.87 -1.02 -11.76
N GLN A 152 12.12 -0.66 -10.51
CA GLN A 152 11.12 0.01 -9.68
C GLN A 152 11.06 1.47 -10.09
N ASP A 153 10.38 1.75 -11.20
CA ASP A 153 10.09 3.13 -11.55
C ASP A 153 9.24 3.71 -10.42
N THR A 154 9.74 4.79 -9.84
CA THR A 154 9.00 5.52 -8.83
C THR A 154 7.70 6.04 -9.46
N LEU A 155 6.67 6.29 -8.64
CA LEU A 155 5.45 6.95 -9.14
C LEU A 155 5.75 8.26 -9.89
N PHE A 156 6.91 8.87 -9.62
CA PHE A 156 7.43 10.07 -10.28
C PHE A 156 8.00 9.82 -11.68
N GLU A 157 8.64 8.67 -11.92
CA GLU A 157 9.33 8.37 -13.19
C GLU A 157 8.37 7.88 -14.29
N LEU A 158 7.27 7.22 -13.91
CA LEU A 158 6.25 6.70 -14.83
C LEU A 158 5.41 7.78 -15.54
N GLN A 159 5.64 9.06 -15.21
CA GLN A 159 5.02 10.23 -15.87
C GLN A 159 6.00 11.06 -16.69
N ALA A 160 7.28 10.67 -16.81
CA ALA A 160 8.18 11.35 -17.73
C ALA A 160 7.59 11.24 -19.16
N PRO A 161 7.40 12.37 -19.88
CA PRO A 161 6.96 12.30 -21.26
C PRO A 161 7.96 11.42 -22.02
N THR A 162 7.46 10.42 -22.75
CA THR A 162 8.27 9.67 -23.70
C THR A 162 8.94 10.72 -24.60
N PRO A 163 10.29 10.78 -24.70
CA PRO A 163 10.91 11.74 -25.61
C PRO A 163 10.32 11.49 -26.99
N ALA A 164 9.68 12.52 -27.54
CA ALA A 164 9.05 12.45 -28.85
C ALA A 164 10.11 11.92 -29.83
N SER A 165 9.80 10.81 -30.50
CA SER A 165 10.66 10.31 -31.56
C SER A 165 10.76 11.42 -32.61
N THR A 166 11.89 12.10 -32.66
CA THR A 166 12.22 12.98 -33.79
C THR A 166 12.38 12.09 -35.00
N GLY A 167 11.28 11.88 -35.72
CA GLY A 167 11.29 11.27 -37.04
C GLY A 167 12.12 12.14 -38.00
N PRO A 168 12.70 11.54 -39.05
CA PRO A 168 13.58 12.26 -39.95
C PRO A 168 12.79 13.32 -40.70
N THR A 169 13.24 14.57 -40.61
CA THR A 169 12.84 15.66 -41.50
C THR A 169 13.39 15.35 -42.89
N TRP A 170 12.51 15.13 -43.86
CA TRP A 170 12.83 15.10 -45.29
C TRP A 170 13.17 16.50 -45.80
#